data_AF-A0A5K1GS25-F1
#
_entry.id   AF-A0A5K1GS25-F1
#
_cell.length_a   1.000
_cell.length_b   1.000
_cell.length_c   1.000
_cell.angle_alpha   90.00
_cell.angle_beta   90.00
_cell.angle_gamma   90.00
#
_symmetry.space_group_name_H-M   'P 1'
#
loop_
_entity.id
_entity.type
_entity.pdbx_description
1 polymer ?
#
loop_
_entity_poly.entity_id
_entity_poly.type
_entity_poly.pdbx_seq_one_letter_code
_entity_poly.pdbx_strand_id
1 'polypeptide(L)' 'LPTSHTCFNVLMIPEYQTKSKLEDRLKLAISNSIGFGLQ' A
#
# COMPACT_ATOMS: atom_id res chain seq x y z
N LEU A 1 -3.14 5.12 2.78
CA LEU A 1 -2.60 3.75 2.65
C LEU A 1 -1.68 3.74 1.43
N PRO A 2 -0.67 2.86 1.33
CA PRO A 2 0.12 2.75 0.11
C PRO A 2 -0.81 2.48 -1.07
N THR A 3 -0.60 3.19 -2.18
CA THR A 3 -1.44 3.10 -3.38
C THR A 3 -0.63 2.44 -4.48
N SER A 4 -1.20 1.43 -5.14
CA SER A 4 -0.55 0.75 -6.26
C SER A 4 -1.26 1.06 -7.58
N HIS A 5 -0.46 1.40 -8.60
CA HIS A 5 -0.91 1.40 -9.99
C HIS A 5 -0.40 0.12 -10.63
N THR A 6 -1.23 -0.93 -10.61
CA THR A 6 -0.85 -2.26 -11.09
C THR A 6 -0.53 -2.29 -12.58
N CYS A 7 -1.22 -1.47 -13.41
CA CYS A 7 -0.95 -1.37 -14.85
C CYS A 7 0.47 -0.87 -15.19
N PHE A 8 1.12 -0.18 -14.26
CA PHE A 8 2.45 0.41 -14.43
C PHE A 8 3.48 -0.14 -13.45
N ASN A 9 3.12 -1.14 -12.63
CA ASN A 9 3.95 -1.69 -11.56
C ASN A 9 4.51 -0.61 -10.60
N VAL A 10 3.76 0.47 -10.39
CA VAL A 10 4.16 1.57 -9.50
C VAL A 10 3.54 1.38 -8.13
N LEU A 11 4.37 1.42 -7.09
CA LEU A 11 3.95 1.45 -5.69
C LEU A 11 4.25 2.83 -5.10
N MET A 12 3.20 3.58 -4.76
CA MET A 12 3.32 4.87 -4.09
C MET A 12 3.31 4.67 -2.58
N ILE A 13 4.45 4.97 -1.96
CA ILE A 13 4.65 4.87 -0.52
C ILE A 13 4.67 6.29 0.05
N PRO A 14 3.77 6.65 0.97
CA PRO A 14 3.84 7.94 1.64
C PRO A 14 5.05 7.99 2.59
N GLU A 15 5.55 9.18 2.90
CA GLU A 15 6.68 9.33 3.81
C GLU A 15 6.33 8.84 5.22
N TYR A 16 6.96 7.73 5.62
CA TYR A 16 6.84 7.18 6.96
C TYR A 16 8.11 7.50 7.76
N GLN A 17 7.91 8.07 8.95
CA GLN A 17 9.02 8.47 9.83
C GLN A 17 9.89 7.29 10.30
N THR A 18 9.38 6.06 10.28
CA THR A 18 10.12 4.86 10.71
C THR A 18 9.83 3.67 9.81
N LYS A 19 10.83 2.79 9.65
CA LYS A 19 10.72 1.55 8.88
C LYS A 19 9.62 0.63 9.41
N SER A 20 9.46 0.56 10.74
CA SER A 20 8.42 -0.24 11.38
C SER A 20 7.00 0.21 10.99
N LYS A 21 6.75 1.53 10.90
CA LYS A 21 5.46 2.06 10.43
C LYS A 21 5.20 1.72 8.96
N LEU A 22 6.22 1.80 8.10
CA LEU A 22 6.09 1.43 6.69
C LEU A 22 5.72 -0.05 6.54
N GLU A 23 6.42 -0.93 7.27
CA GLU A 23 6.22 -2.37 7.21
C GLU A 23 4.82 -2.79 7.67
N ASP A 24 4.34 -2.23 8.78
CA ASP A 24 3.01 -2.49 9.32
C ASP A 24 1.90 -2.07 8.32
N ARG A 25 2.02 -0.87 7.74
CA ARG A 25 1.05 -0.34 6.77
C ARG A 25 1.08 -1.09 5.45
N LEU A 26 2.26 -1.55 5.00
CA LEU A 26 2.40 -2.33 3.79
C LEU A 26 1.79 -3.74 3.97
N LYS A 27 2.08 -4.41 5.09
CA LYS A 27 1.47 -5.70 5.43
C LYS A 27 -0.05 -5.59 5.52
N LEU A 28 -0.55 -4.54 6.18
CA LEU A 28 -1.98 -4.26 6.26
C LEU A 28 -2.59 -4.05 4.88
N ALA A 29 -1.95 -3.27 4.01
CA ALA A 29 -2.45 -3.04 2.65
C ALA A 29 -2.53 -4.33 1.83
N ILE A 30 -1.49 -5.17 1.86
CA ILE A 30 -1.46 -6.45 1.14
C ILE A 30 -2.54 -7.40 1.66
N SER A 31 -2.66 -7.56 2.98
CA SER A 31 -3.66 -8.47 3.59
C SER A 31 -5.10 -8.01 3.35
N ASN A 32 -5.33 -6.71 3.15
CA ASN A 32 -6.65 -6.16 2.84
C ASN A 32 -6.85 -5.88 1.34
N SER A 33 -5.94 -6.36 0.47
CA SER A 33 -6.05 -6.22 -0.98
C SER A 33 -6.99 -7.27 -1.57
N ILE A 34 -8.27 -7.22 -1.19
CA ILE A 34 -9.34 -7.99 -1.83
C ILE A 34 -9.95 -7.06 -2.89
N GLY A 35 -9.48 -7.21 -4.14
CA GLY A 35 -9.78 -6.26 -5.21
C GLY A 35 -11.24 -6.28 -5.63
N PHE A 36 -11.95 -5.18 -5.35
CA PHE A 36 -12.75 -4.35 -6.26
C PHE A 36 -12.91 -3.02 -5.52
N GLY A 37 -11.98 -2.09 -5.76
CA GLY A 37 -11.99 -0.77 -5.12
C GLY A 37 -13.33 -0.11 -5.36
N LEU A 38 -14.03 0.25 -4.27
CA LEU A 38 -15.19 1.15 -4.33
C LEU A 38 -14.76 2.41 -5.09
N GLN A 39 -15.48 2.69 -6.18
CA GLN A 39 -15.33 3.89 -7.01
C GLN A 39 -15.64 5.15 -6.22
#